data_AF-A0A9Q4DJV4-F1
#
_entry.id   AF-A0A9Q4DJV4-F1
#
_cell.length_a   1.000
_cell.length_b   1.000
_cell.length_c   1.000
_cell.angle_alpha   90.00
_cell.angle_beta   90.00
_cell.angle_gamma   90.00
#
_symmetry.space_group_name_H-M   'P 1'
#
loop_
_entity.id
_entity.type
_entity.pdbx_description
1 polymer ?
#
loop_
_entity_poly.entity_id
_entity_poly.type
_entity_poly.pdbx_seq_one_letter_code
_entity_poly.pdbx_strand_id
1 'polypeptide(L)'
;SNVVTDSLVLLPLDPDASARTMRARLHDLVGVNVGVVVTDTAGRAWREGQTDIAIGLAGVQPAEAFAGRHDSYGNPLAVTLPA
;
A
#
# COMPACT_ATOMS: atom_id res chain seq x y z
N SER A 1 -9.50 20.80 -0.80
CA SER A 1 -9.90 19.52 -0.18
C SER A 1 -9.23 19.39 1.17
N ASN A 2 -9.94 18.97 2.23
CA ASN A 2 -9.50 18.65 3.62
C ASN A 2 -8.38 19.49 4.27
N VAL A 3 -8.07 20.64 3.69
CA VAL A 3 -7.17 21.66 4.15
C VAL A 3 -7.89 22.99 3.99
N VAL A 4 -7.42 23.99 4.73
CA VAL A 4 -7.93 25.36 4.62
C VAL A 4 -7.84 25.88 3.19
N THR A 5 -8.70 26.85 2.87
CA THR A 5 -8.73 27.51 1.56
C THR A 5 -7.35 28.08 1.21
N ASP A 6 -7.02 28.08 -0.09
CA ASP A 6 -5.75 28.56 -0.64
C ASP A 6 -4.48 27.82 -0.17
N SER A 7 -4.65 26.60 0.32
CA SER A 7 -3.54 25.71 0.69
C SER A 7 -3.51 24.43 -0.12
N LEU A 8 -2.31 23.84 -0.22
CA LEU A 8 -2.06 22.54 -0.84
C LEU A 8 -1.53 21.57 0.21
N VAL A 9 -2.02 20.33 0.16
CA VAL A 9 -1.43 19.21 0.90
C VAL A 9 -0.55 18.44 -0.08
N LEU A 10 0.74 18.40 0.20
CA LEU A 10 1.68 17.60 -0.57
C LEU A 10 1.62 16.15 -0.07
N LEU A 11 1.98 15.22 -0.94
CA LEU A 11 2.24 13.86 -0.51
C LEU A 11 3.41 13.82 0.49
N PRO A 12 3.43 12.84 1.41
CA PRO A 12 4.61 12.61 2.25
C PRO A 12 5.85 12.42 1.39
N LEU A 13 6.98 13.01 1.81
CA LEU A 13 8.27 12.84 1.12
C LEU A 13 8.73 11.38 1.12
N ASP A 14 8.47 10.66 2.22
CA ASP A 14 8.70 9.23 2.36
C ASP A 14 7.49 8.60 3.11
N PRO A 15 6.48 8.12 2.36
CA PRO A 15 5.30 7.49 2.94
C PRO A 15 5.60 6.14 3.61
N ASP A 16 6.64 5.41 3.19
CA ASP A 16 7.08 4.19 3.86
C ASP A 16 7.70 4.51 5.24
N ALA A 17 8.47 5.60 5.36
CA ALA A 17 8.99 6.06 6.64
C ALA A 17 7.86 6.47 7.59
N SER A 18 6.82 7.12 7.05
CA SER A 18 5.60 7.43 7.80
C SER A 18 4.94 6.15 8.32
N ALA A 19 4.78 5.13 7.47
CA ALA A 19 4.22 3.83 7.85
C ALA A 19 5.06 3.11 8.93
N ARG A 20 6.39 3.10 8.79
CA ARG A 20 7.31 2.51 9.77
C ARG A 20 7.21 3.20 11.13
N THR A 21 7.12 4.53 11.13
CA THR A 21 6.99 5.34 12.35
C THR A 21 5.68 5.04 13.07
N MET A 22 4.55 5.01 12.34
CA MET A 22 3.25 4.65 12.91
C MET A 22 3.25 3.23 13.49
N ARG A 23 3.80 2.26 12.76
CA ARG A 23 3.93 0.86 13.21
C ARG A 23 4.73 0.76 14.50
N ALA A 24 5.91 1.39 14.56
CA ALA A 24 6.75 1.38 15.75
C ALA A 24 6.02 2.02 16.94
N ARG A 25 5.36 3.17 16.72
CA ARG A 25 4.64 3.86 17.78
C ARG A 25 3.45 3.06 18.32
N LEU A 26 2.70 2.38 17.46
CA LEU A 26 1.61 1.50 17.87
C LEU A 26 2.13 0.31 18.69
N HIS A 27 3.25 -0.29 18.27
CA HIS A 27 3.90 -1.34 19.04
C HIS A 27 4.33 -0.83 20.43
N ASP A 28 4.94 0.34 20.53
CA ASP A 28 5.38 0.90 21.82
C ASP A 28 4.21 1.26 22.76
N LEU A 29 3.08 1.70 22.21
CA LEU A 29 1.93 2.15 22.98
C LEU A 29 1.06 0.99 23.51
N VAL A 30 0.87 -0.05 22.69
CA VAL A 30 -0.11 -1.11 22.98
C VAL A 30 0.43 -2.54 22.78
N GLY A 31 1.71 -2.70 22.43
CA GLY A 31 2.39 -4.00 22.36
C GLY A 31 1.99 -4.88 21.17
N VAL A 32 1.27 -4.35 20.18
CA VAL A 32 0.78 -5.12 19.03
C VAL A 32 1.72 -5.03 17.82
N ASN A 33 1.89 -6.15 17.13
CA ASN A 33 2.61 -6.20 15.86
C ASN A 33 1.60 -6.09 14.70
N VAL A 34 1.60 -4.95 13.99
CA VAL A 34 0.67 -4.66 12.90
C VAL A 34 1.40 -4.38 11.60
N GLY A 35 0.69 -4.58 10.49
CA GLY A 35 1.02 -3.98 9.20
C GLY A 35 0.37 -2.61 9.07
N VAL A 36 1.03 -1.67 8.40
CA VAL A 36 0.51 -0.33 8.12
C VAL A 36 0.56 -0.09 6.61
N VAL A 37 -0.56 0.38 6.06
CA VAL A 37 -0.70 0.80 4.67
C VAL A 37 -1.14 2.27 4.67
N VAL A 38 -0.37 3.13 4.03
CA VAL A 38 -0.73 4.53 3.77
C VAL A 38 -1.32 4.58 2.37
N THR A 39 -2.54 5.08 2.25
CA THR A 39 -3.24 5.19 0.98
C THR A 39 -3.49 6.65 0.58
N ASP A 40 -3.65 6.85 -0.73
CA ASP A 40 -4.23 8.09 -1.26
C ASP A 40 -5.22 7.76 -2.39
N THR A 41 -6.19 8.65 -2.58
CA THR A 41 -7.29 8.46 -3.53
C THR A 41 -6.85 8.82 -4.95
N ALA A 42 -6.89 7.85 -5.84
CA ALA A 42 -6.48 8.00 -7.23
C ALA A 42 -7.57 7.56 -8.22
N GLY A 43 -7.53 8.13 -9.43
CA GLY A 43 -8.25 7.59 -10.58
C GLY A 43 -7.54 6.36 -11.15
N ARG A 44 -8.14 5.72 -12.14
CA ARG A 44 -7.57 4.55 -12.83
C ARG A 44 -7.95 4.57 -14.31
N ALA A 45 -7.02 4.17 -15.17
CA ALA A 45 -7.21 4.23 -16.61
C ALA A 45 -8.47 3.49 -17.06
N TRP A 46 -9.19 4.08 -18.01
CA TRP A 46 -10.36 3.50 -18.68
C TRP A 46 -11.58 3.22 -17.80
N ARG A 47 -11.64 3.73 -16.56
CA ARG A 47 -12.82 3.61 -15.68
C ARG A 47 -13.15 4.93 -15.00
N GLU A 48 -14.44 5.19 -14.84
CA GLU A 48 -14.94 6.28 -14.01
C GLU A 48 -14.92 5.93 -12.52
N GLY A 49 -14.79 6.96 -11.68
CA GLY A 49 -14.68 6.84 -10.22
C GLY A 49 -13.24 6.76 -9.70
N GLN A 50 -13.10 6.93 -8.39
CA GLN A 50 -11.82 6.90 -7.68
C GLN A 50 -11.69 5.66 -6.79
N THR A 51 -10.47 5.22 -6.55
CA THR A 51 -10.11 4.19 -5.58
C THR A 51 -8.82 4.55 -4.86
N ASP A 52 -8.61 3.97 -3.69
CA ASP A 52 -7.38 4.15 -2.96
C ASP A 52 -6.26 3.26 -3.52
N ILE A 53 -5.06 3.82 -3.60
CA ILE A 53 -3.83 3.09 -3.90
C ILE A 53 -2.88 3.18 -2.71
N ALA A 54 -2.11 2.12 -2.45
CA ALA A 54 -1.04 2.19 -1.47
C ALA A 54 0.07 3.11 -1.98
N ILE A 55 0.41 4.13 -1.19
CA ILE A 55 1.56 5.01 -1.43
C ILE A 55 2.71 4.73 -0.46
N GLY A 56 2.46 4.05 0.66
CA GLY A 56 3.50 3.58 1.57
C GLY A 56 3.10 2.40 2.45
N LEU A 57 4.07 1.61 2.89
CA LEU A 57 3.89 0.30 3.52
C LEU A 57 4.91 0.05 4.65
N ALA A 58 4.48 -0.64 5.71
CA ALA A 58 5.38 -1.21 6.71
C ALA A 58 4.79 -2.47 7.34
N GLY A 59 5.58 -3.55 7.44
CA GLY A 59 5.12 -4.81 8.03
C GLY A 59 4.08 -5.56 7.19
N VAL A 60 4.01 -5.28 5.89
CA VAL A 60 3.13 -5.92 4.90
C VAL A 60 3.98 -6.36 3.71
N GLN A 61 3.68 -7.54 3.15
CA GLN A 61 4.30 -8.00 1.90
C GLN A 61 3.53 -7.37 0.72
N PRO A 62 4.15 -6.49 -0.09
CA PRO A 62 3.44 -5.74 -1.14
C PRO A 62 3.00 -6.59 -2.34
N ALA A 63 3.73 -7.67 -2.61
CA ALA A 63 3.46 -8.57 -3.71
C ALA A 63 4.00 -9.96 -3.37
N GLU A 64 3.30 -10.99 -3.84
CA GLU A 64 3.72 -12.38 -3.69
C GLU A 64 4.41 -12.85 -4.98
N ALA A 65 5.58 -13.48 -4.86
CA ALA A 65 6.30 -13.99 -6.03
C ALA A 65 5.61 -15.23 -6.59
N PHE A 66 5.09 -15.10 -7.82
CA PHE A 66 4.42 -16.17 -8.56
C PHE A 66 5.31 -16.79 -9.66
N ALA A 67 6.45 -16.17 -9.95
CA ALA A 67 7.41 -16.69 -10.93
C ALA A 67 7.82 -18.14 -10.58
N GLY A 68 7.70 -19.04 -11.57
CA GLY A 68 8.03 -20.46 -11.41
C GLY A 68 6.99 -21.30 -10.67
N ARG A 69 5.87 -20.70 -10.24
CA ARG A 69 4.74 -21.45 -9.68
C ARG A 69 3.85 -22.03 -10.76
N HIS A 70 3.07 -23.02 -10.38
CA HIS A 70 2.06 -23.65 -11.22
C HIS A 70 0.68 -23.47 -10.60
N ASP A 71 -0.35 -23.46 -11.44
CA ASP A 71 -1.75 -23.50 -11.01
C ASP A 71 -2.15 -24.88 -10.46
N SER A 72 -3.42 -25.03 -10.06
CA SER A 72 -3.96 -26.29 -9.54
C SER A 72 -4.00 -27.44 -10.56
N TYR A 73 -3.76 -27.16 -11.85
CA TYR A 73 -3.71 -28.13 -12.94
C TYR A 73 -2.28 -28.40 -13.41
N GLY A 74 -1.28 -27.78 -12.78
CA GLY A 74 0.13 -27.93 -13.14
C GLY A 74 0.59 -27.06 -14.31
N ASN A 75 -0.21 -26.08 -14.76
CA ASN A 75 0.23 -25.14 -15.79
C ASN A 75 1.10 -24.03 -15.15
N PRO A 76 2.18 -23.57 -15.82
CA PRO A 76 2.99 -22.48 -15.30
C PRO A 76 2.19 -21.19 -15.22
N LEU A 77 2.33 -20.46 -14.11
CA LEU A 77 1.70 -19.15 -13.95
C LEU A 77 2.38 -18.11 -14.86
N ALA A 78 1.58 -17.40 -15.65
CA ALA A 78 2.05 -16.27 -16.45
C ALA A 78 2.25 -14.99 -15.60
N VAL A 79 1.46 -14.84 -14.53
CA VAL A 79 1.60 -13.74 -13.58
C VAL A 79 2.82 -13.99 -12.69
N THR A 80 3.67 -12.97 -12.52
CA THR A 80 4.90 -13.08 -11.73
C THR A 80 4.84 -12.37 -10.38
N LEU A 81 4.16 -11.22 -10.31
CA LEU A 81 3.98 -10.40 -9.11
C LEU A 81 2.60 -9.73 -9.17
N PRO A 82 1.53 -10.39 -8.68
CA PRO A 82 0.25 -9.72 -8.49
C PRO A 82 0.36 -8.71 -7.34
N ALA A 83 -0.27 -7.56 -7.52
CA ALA A 83 -0.44 -6.50 -6.53
C ALA A 83 -1.93 -6.16 -6.41
#